data_AF-A0A7M2RJT5-F1
#
_entry.id   AF-A0A7M2RJT5-F1
#
_cell.length_a   1.000
_cell.length_b   1.000
_cell.length_c   1.000
_cell.angle_alpha   90.00
_cell.angle_beta   90.00
_cell.angle_gamma   90.00
#
_symmetry.space_group_name_H-M   'P 1'
#
loop_
_entity.id
_entity.type
_entity.pdbx_description
1 polymer ?
#
loop_
_entity_poly.entity_id
_entity_poly.type
_entity_poly.pdbx_seq_one_letter_code
_entity_poly.pdbx_strand_id
1 'polypeptide(L)' 'MKVKYLGKTEFLVLTHDKVYEVLATEKGWYRIVDDSGEDYLYPPKYFEVIDQ' A
#
# COMPACT_ATOMS: atom_id res chain seq x y z
N MET A 1 -4.66 -3.55 -8.97
CA MET A 1 -5.41 -2.71 -8.00
C MET A 1 -4.52 -1.59 -7.53
N LYS A 2 -4.99 -0.35 -7.60
CA LYS A 2 -4.26 0.80 -7.03
C LYS A 2 -4.89 1.22 -5.73
N VAL A 3 -4.06 1.48 -4.74
CA VAL A 3 -4.48 1.89 -3.40
C VAL A 3 -3.80 3.18 -2.99
N LYS A 4 -4.56 4.09 -2.40
CA LYS A 4 -4.05 5.31 -1.77
C LYS A 4 -3.71 5.00 -0.33
N TYR A 5 -2.51 5.33 0.11
CA TYR A 5 -2.18 5.23 1.53
C TYR A 5 -2.73 6.43 2.29
N LEU A 6 -3.67 6.18 3.20
CA LEU A 6 -4.30 7.20 4.06
C LEU A 6 -3.62 7.31 5.44
N GLY A 7 -2.67 6.42 5.76
CA GLY A 7 -1.95 6.41 7.03
C GLY A 7 -0.91 7.53 7.16
N LYS A 8 -0.16 7.55 8.27
CA LYS A 8 0.93 8.52 8.48
C LYS A 8 2.13 8.18 7.61
N THR A 9 2.78 9.20 7.05
CA THR A 9 4.05 9.03 6.34
C THR A 9 5.09 8.40 7.25
N GLU A 10 5.61 7.25 6.84
CA GLU A 10 6.72 6.57 7.49
C GLU A 10 7.87 6.49 6.50
N PHE A 11 9.05 6.94 6.94
CA PHE A 11 10.25 7.00 6.13
C PHE A 11 10.65 5.56 5.73
N LEU A 12 10.90 5.31 4.44
CA LEU A 12 11.19 3.99 3.82
C LEU A 12 10.02 2.98 3.76
N VAL A 13 8.80 3.40 4.10
CA VAL A 13 7.63 2.53 4.16
C VAL A 13 6.57 3.07 3.19
N LEU A 14 5.67 3.94 3.68
CA LEU A 14 4.57 4.48 2.88
C LEU A 14 4.43 5.98 3.11
N THR A 15 4.21 6.71 2.02
CA THR A 15 4.01 8.15 2.01
C THR A 15 2.52 8.45 2.06
N HIS A 16 2.10 9.27 3.02
CA HIS A 16 0.72 9.73 3.12
C HIS A 16 0.25 10.32 1.79
N ASP A 17 -0.96 9.97 1.38
CA ASP A 17 -1.61 10.42 0.14
C ASP A 17 -1.00 9.86 -1.16
N LYS A 18 0.05 9.03 -1.08
CA LYS A 18 0.68 8.41 -2.25
C LYS A 18 -0.11 7.17 -2.70
N VAL A 19 -0.15 6.97 -4.02
CA VAL A 19 -0.77 5.81 -4.65
C VAL A 19 0.26 4.72 -4.82
N TYR A 20 -0.11 3.51 -4.37
CA TYR A 20 0.67 2.30 -4.46
C TYR A 20 -0.04 1.25 -5.31
N GLU A 21 0.73 0.43 -5.99
CA GLU A 21 0.21 -0.68 -6.79
C GLU A 21 0.21 -1.97 -5.99
N VAL A 22 -0.97 -2.58 -5.84
CA VAL A 22 -1.14 -3.88 -5.18
C VAL A 22 -0.80 -4.98 -6.17
N LEU A 23 0.27 -5.70 -5.87
CA LEU A 23 0.76 -6.87 -6.60
C LEU A 23 -0.15 -8.08 -6.37
N ALA A 24 -0.50 -8.34 -5.10
CA ALA A 24 -1.29 -9.49 -4.71
C ALA A 24 -2.05 -9.21 -3.41
N THR A 25 -3.10 -9.98 -3.15
CA THR A 25 -3.79 -9.96 -1.86
C THR A 25 -3.62 -11.31 -1.17
N GLU A 26 -2.86 -11.36 -0.08
CA GLU A 26 -2.60 -12.59 0.67
C GLU A 26 -3.31 -12.55 2.02
N LYS A 27 -4.22 -13.52 2.28
CA LYS A 27 -5.00 -13.60 3.53
C LYS A 27 -5.73 -12.28 3.91
N GLY A 28 -6.13 -11.49 2.91
CA GLY A 28 -6.79 -10.20 3.12
C GLY A 28 -5.84 -9.02 3.37
N TRP A 29 -4.53 -9.21 3.16
CA TRP A 29 -3.51 -8.15 3.22
C TRP A 29 -3.06 -7.79 1.81
N TYR A 30 -2.81 -6.50 1.57
CA TYR A 30 -2.32 -6.03 0.29
C TYR A 30 -0.80 -6.09 0.25
N ARG A 31 -0.29 -6.82 -0.73
CA ARG A 31 1.12 -6.85 -1.07
C ARG A 31 1.40 -5.69 -2.02
N ILE A 32 2.11 -4.68 -1.56
CA ILE A 32 2.43 -3.46 -2.29
C ILE A 32 3.93 -3.23 -2.27
N VAL A 33 4.45 -2.62 -3.33
CA VAL A 33 5.85 -2.18 -3.38
C VAL A 33 5.97 -0.83 -2.71
N ASP A 34 6.73 -0.76 -1.62
CA ASP A 34 7.01 0.50 -0.92
C ASP A 34 8.07 1.35 -1.63
N ASP A 35 8.37 2.53 -1.08
CA ASP A 35 9.31 3.48 -1.68
C ASP A 35 10.75 2.93 -1.78
N SER A 36 11.07 1.90 -0.98
CA SER A 36 12.36 1.21 -1.01
C SER A 36 12.49 0.26 -2.20
N GLY A 37 11.40 -0.01 -2.93
CA GLY A 37 11.35 -0.99 -4.02
C GLY A 37 11.22 -2.44 -3.53
N GLU A 38 10.97 -2.63 -2.24
CA GLU A 38 10.66 -3.93 -1.66
C GLU A 38 9.13 -4.11 -1.60
N ASP A 39 8.67 -5.34 -1.77
CA ASP A 39 7.26 -5.66 -1.60
C ASP A 39 6.98 -6.12 -0.17
N TYR A 40 5.94 -5.54 0.45
CA TYR A 40 5.53 -5.89 1.80
C TYR A 40 4.02 -6.03 1.92
N LEU A 41 3.58 -6.79 2.91
CA LEU A 41 2.17 -7.01 3.22
C LEU A 41 1.69 -5.94 4.19
N TYR A 42 0.74 -5.13 3.73
CA TYR A 42 0.10 -4.14 4.58
C TYR A 42 -1.39 -4.42 4.74
N PRO A 43 -1.95 -4.09 5.91
CA PRO A 43 -3.35 -4.32 6.16
C PRO A 43 -4.20 -3.27 5.40
N PRO A 44 -5.26 -3.69 4.70
CA PRO A 44 -6.05 -2.84 3.79
C PRO A 44 -6.75 -1.67 4.49
N LYS A 45 -6.90 -1.72 5.83
CA LYS A 45 -7.53 -0.67 6.63
C LYS A 45 -6.88 0.72 6.51
N TYR A 46 -5.62 0.79 6.12
CA TYR A 46 -4.89 2.06 5.94
C TYR A 46 -4.87 2.53 4.49
N PHE A 47 -5.58 1.81 3.62
CA PHE A 47 -5.58 2.01 2.20
C PHE A 47 -6.98 2.25 1.68
N GLU A 48 -7.08 3.17 0.73
CA GLU A 48 -8.29 3.42 -0.04
C GLU A 48 -8.07 2.90 -1.45
N VAL A 49 -8.91 1.96 -1.91
CA VAL A 49 -8.83 1.46 -3.28
C VAL A 49 -9.32 2.56 -4.22
N ILE A 50 -8.44 3.04 -5.09
CA ILE A 50 -8.75 4.13 -6.03
C ILE A 50 -9.06 3.60 -7.43
N ASP A 51 -8.57 2.40 -7.76
CA ASP A 51 -8.69 1.81 -9.10
C ASP A 51 -8.75 0.27 -9.00
N GLN A 52 -9.79 -0.32 -9.60
CA GLN A 52 -10.11 -1.75 -9.53
C GLN A 52 -9.87 -2.46 -10.87
#